data_AF-A0A4R4VZP6-F1
#
_entry.id   AF-A0A4R4VZP6-F1
#
_cell.length_a   1.000
_cell.length_b   1.000
_cell.length_c   1.000
_cell.angle_alpha   90.00
_cell.angle_beta   90.00
_cell.angle_gamma   90.00
#
_symmetry.space_group_name_H-M   'P 1'
#
loop_
_entity.id
_entity.type
_entity.pdbx_description
1 polymer ?
#
loop_
_entity_poly.entity_id
_entity_poly.type
_entity_poly.pdbx_seq_one_letter_code
_entity_poly.pdbx_strand_id
1 'polypeptide(L)' 'MSGTEQEHPHDTEDLVRLVLLTRQELGWDQAKLAASAGISESDVARFEAQEIVPAKPLALRFLEVMGVVVQA' A
#
# COMPACT_ATOMS: atom_id res chain seq x y z
N MET A 1 -8.52 -25.47 3.16
CA MET A 1 -9.15 -24.73 4.28
C MET A 1 -8.69 -23.29 4.15
N SER A 2 -9.42 -22.48 3.38
CA SER A 2 -9.06 -21.07 3.14
C SER A 2 -9.57 -20.26 4.32
N GLY A 3 -8.71 -20.06 5.32
CA GLY A 3 -8.97 -19.09 6.37
C GLY A 3 -8.95 -17.71 5.73
N THR A 4 -10.09 -17.02 5.73
CA THR A 4 -10.10 -15.57 5.48
C THR A 4 -9.38 -14.94 6.66
N GLU A 5 -8.09 -14.63 6.51
CA GLU A 5 -7.40 -13.73 7.43
C GLU A 5 -8.21 -12.43 7.44
N GLN A 6 -9.05 -12.24 8.45
CA GLN A 6 -9.68 -10.95 8.69
C GLN A 6 -8.55 -10.00 9.08
N GLU A 7 -8.33 -8.96 8.28
CA GLU A 7 -7.42 -7.89 8.67
C GLU A 7 -7.91 -7.29 9.98
N HIS A 8 -7.05 -7.34 10.99
CA HIS A 8 -7.26 -6.59 12.20
C HIS A 8 -7.03 -5.11 11.90
N PRO A 9 -7.69 -4.19 12.63
CA PRO A 9 -7.51 -2.75 12.42
C PRO A 9 -6.04 -2.30 12.43
N HIS A 10 -5.20 -2.94 13.25
CA HIS A 10 -3.76 -2.67 13.30
C HIS A 10 -3.01 -3.10 12.03
N ASP A 11 -3.48 -4.12 11.32
CA ASP A 11 -2.85 -4.58 10.09
C ASP A 11 -2.94 -3.49 9.00
N THR A 12 -4.07 -2.79 8.92
CA THR A 12 -4.26 -1.65 7.99
C THR A 12 -3.32 -0.49 8.35
N GLU A 13 -3.28 -0.11 9.63
CA GLU A 13 -2.40 0.99 10.09
C GLU A 13 -0.93 0.71 9.79
N ASP A 14 -0.45 -0.49 10.10
CA ASP A 14 0.95 -0.89 9.91
C ASP A 14 1.32 -0.93 8.41
N LEU A 15 0.44 -1.47 7.57
CA LEU A 15 0.67 -1.52 6.12
C LEU A 15 0.69 -0.12 5.48
N VAL A 16 -0.24 0.75 5.89
CA VAL A 16 -0.27 2.14 5.43
C VAL A 16 1.00 2.87 5.85
N ARG A 17 1.41 2.70 7.12
CA ARG A 17 2.63 3.32 7.63
C ARG A 17 3.88 2.84 6.90
N LEU A 18 3.98 1.55 6.62
CA LEU A 18 5.10 0.98 5.86
C LEU A 18 5.21 1.60 4.47
N VAL A 19 4.11 1.62 3.71
CA VAL A 19 4.09 2.20 2.36
C VAL A 19 4.45 3.69 2.38
N LEU A 20 3.88 4.46 3.32
CA LEU A 20 4.11 5.89 3.42
C LEU A 20 5.58 6.21 3.74
N LEU A 21 6.21 5.48 4.67
CA LEU A 21 7.61 5.65 5.01
C LEU A 21 8.53 5.29 3.83
N THR A 22 8.31 4.13 3.20
CA THR A 22 9.10 3.73 2.02
C THR A 22 8.99 4.76 0.90
N ARG A 23 7.78 5.26 0.60
CA ARG A 23 7.56 6.26 -0.44
C ARG A 23 8.33 7.54 -0.14
N GLN A 24 8.31 8.00 1.11
CA GLN A 24 9.04 9.19 1.56
C GLN A 24 10.57 9.00 1.48
N GLU A 25 11.08 7.83 1.87
CA GLU A 25 12.51 7.51 1.79
C GLU A 25 13.02 7.48 0.34
N LEU A 26 12.18 7.03 -0.60
CA LEU A 26 12.46 7.08 -2.04
C LEU A 26 12.30 8.48 -2.66
N GLY A 27 11.77 9.46 -1.91
CA GLY A 27 11.46 10.79 -2.41
C GLY A 27 10.29 10.83 -3.39
N TRP A 28 9.38 9.86 -3.33
CA TRP A 28 8.24 9.77 -4.22
C TRP A 28 7.05 10.57 -3.67
N ASP A 29 6.29 11.22 -4.56
CA ASP A 29 4.97 11.77 -4.26
C ASP A 29 3.87 10.73 -4.55
N GLN A 30 2.62 11.07 -4.21
CA GLN A 30 1.47 10.19 -4.45
C GLN A 30 1.25 9.94 -5.96
N ALA A 31 1.44 10.96 -6.80
CA ALA A 31 1.34 10.84 -8.25
C ALA A 31 2.33 9.82 -8.83
N LYS A 32 3.58 9.81 -8.36
CA LYS A 32 4.62 8.86 -8.79
C LYS A 32 4.27 7.44 -8.36
N LEU A 33 3.78 7.24 -7.13
CA LEU A 33 3.34 5.94 -6.66
C LEU A 33 2.15 5.44 -7.47
N ALA A 34 1.14 6.31 -7.69
CA ALA A 34 -0.05 5.99 -8.48
C ALA A 34 0.31 5.57 -9.92
N ALA A 35 1.16 6.35 -10.58
CA ALA A 35 1.62 6.06 -11.94
C ALA A 35 2.41 4.74 -12.02
N SER A 36 3.30 4.48 -11.05
CA SER A 36 4.11 3.26 -11.01
C SER A 36 3.25 2.03 -10.70
N ALA A 37 2.26 2.19 -9.81
CA ALA A 37 1.30 1.15 -9.49
C ALA A 37 0.23 0.96 -10.58
N GLY A 38 0.00 1.92 -11.47
CA GLY A 38 -1.07 1.86 -12.47
C GLY A 38 -2.47 2.02 -11.87
N ILE A 39 -2.62 2.93 -10.91
CA ILE A 39 -3.90 3.30 -10.26
C ILE A 39 -4.07 4.82 -10.21
N SER A 40 -5.19 5.31 -9.66
CA SER A 40 -5.42 6.74 -9.49
C SER A 40 -4.68 7.30 -8.27
N GLU A 41 -4.28 8.57 -8.34
CA GLU A 41 -3.72 9.30 -7.18
C GLU A 41 -4.73 9.38 -6.02
N SER A 42 -6.03 9.46 -6.32
CA SER A 42 -7.08 9.42 -5.31
C SER A 42 -7.12 8.09 -4.54
N ASP A 43 -6.82 6.96 -5.20
CA ASP A 43 -6.76 5.67 -4.50
C ASP A 43 -5.54 5.58 -3.58
N VAL A 44 -4.43 6.22 -3.95
CA VAL A 44 -3.26 6.38 -3.05
C VAL A 44 -3.64 7.23 -1.84
N ALA A 45 -4.32 8.37 -2.04
CA ALA A 45 -4.73 9.24 -0.96
C ALA A 45 -5.70 8.54 0.02
N ARG A 46 -6.68 7.79 -0.50
CA ARG A 46 -7.62 7.00 0.32
C ARG A 46 -6.93 5.88 1.08
N PHE A 47 -5.95 5.22 0.46
CA PHE A 47 -5.12 4.23 1.14
C PHE A 47 -4.33 4.88 2.29
N GLU A 48 -3.62 5.99 2.04
CA GLU A 48 -2.85 6.69 3.07
C GLU A 48 -3.71 7.26 4.20
N ALA A 49 -4.98 7.55 3.91
CA ALA A 49 -5.99 7.94 4.89
C ALA A 49 -6.65 6.77 5.64
N GLN A 50 -6.20 5.52 5.41
CA GLN A 50 -6.75 4.29 6.01
C GLN A 50 -8.23 4.04 5.66
N GLU A 51 -8.70 4.57 4.52
CA GLU A 51 -10.09 4.42 4.05
C GLU A 51 -10.30 3.17 3.16
N ILE A 52 -9.27 2.35 2.98
CA ILE A 52 -9.31 1.12 2.20
C ILE A 52 -9.13 -0.08 3.12
N VAL A 53 -10.15 -0.93 3.18
CA VAL A 53 -10.16 -2.20 3.91
C VAL A 53 -10.74 -3.30 2.99
N PRO A 54 -10.00 -4.38 2.68
CA PRO A 54 -8.68 -4.70 3.19
C PRO A 54 -7.53 -3.94 2.50
N ALA A 55 -6.50 -3.57 3.25
CA ALA A 55 -5.35 -2.78 2.79
C ALA A 55 -4.24 -3.63 2.15
N LYS A 56 -4.04 -4.87 2.62
CA LYS A 56 -2.96 -5.80 2.24
C LYS A 56 -2.78 -5.96 0.73
N PRO A 57 -3.82 -6.20 -0.10
CA PRO A 57 -3.62 -6.34 -1.53
C PRO A 57 -3.01 -5.09 -2.18
N LEU A 58 -3.46 -3.92 -1.75
CA LEU A 58 -2.99 -2.65 -2.30
C LEU A 58 -1.61 -2.28 -1.76
N ALA A 59 -1.36 -2.52 -0.48
CA ALA A 59 -0.06 -2.35 0.14
C ALA A 59 1.02 -3.21 -0.55
N LEU A 60 0.72 -4.48 -0.83
CA LEU A 60 1.65 -5.37 -1.55
C LEU A 60 1.98 -4.84 -2.95
N ARG A 61 0.97 -4.37 -3.70
CA ARG A 61 1.18 -3.76 -5.02
C ARG A 61 2.09 -2.53 -4.93
N PHE A 62 1.91 -1.68 -3.92
CA PHE A 62 2.77 -0.52 -3.70
C PHE A 62 4.22 -0.92 -3.36
N LEU A 63 4.39 -1.87 -2.45
CA LEU A 63 5.70 -2.35 -2.03
C LEU A 63 6.45 -3.03 -3.18
N GLU A 64 5.74 -3.72 -4.06
CA GLU A 64 6.31 -4.33 -5.26
C GLU A 64 6.86 -3.28 -6.23
N VAL A 65 6.06 -2.25 -6.57
CA VAL A 65 6.53 -1.21 -7.50
C VAL A 65 7.59 -0.29 -6.90
N MET A 66 7.69 -0.24 -5.57
CA MET A 66 8.79 0.41 -4.85
C MET A 66 10.03 -0.49 -4.70
N GLY A 67 9.96 -1.76 -5.11
CA GLY A 67 11.07 -2.71 -5.06
C GLY A 67 11.40 -3.24 -3.66
N VAL A 68 10.49 -3.10 -2.69
CA VAL A 68 10.68 -3.61 -1.31
C VAL A 68 10.42 -5.11 -1.23
N VAL A 69 9.42 -5.59 -1.97
CA VAL A 69 9.10 -7.01 -2.06
C VAL A 69 9.25 -7.46 -3.51
N VAL A 70 9.73 -8.68 -3.69
CA VAL A 70 9.82 -9.33 -5.00
C VAL A 70 8.75 -10.41 -5.04
N GLN A 71 7.96 -10.47 -6.12
CA GLN A 71 7.13 -11.66 -6.34
C GLN A 71 8.05 -12.85 -6.61
N ALA A 72 7.86 -13.93 -5.84
CA ALA A 72 8.57 -15.19 -6.02
C ALA A 72 8.18 -15.88 -7.33
#